data_AF-A0A7S1EC04-F1
#
_entry.id   AF-A0A7S1EC04-F1
#
_cell.length_a   1.000
_cell.length_b   1.000
_cell.length_c   1.000
_cell.angle_alpha   90.00
_cell.angle_beta   90.00
_cell.angle_gamma   90.00
#
_symmetry.space_group_name_H-M   'P 1'
#
loop_
_entity.id
_entity.type
_entity.pdbx_description
1 polymer ?
#
loop_
_entity_poly.entity_id
_entity_poly.type
_entity_poly.pdbx_seq_one_letter_code
_entity_poly.pdbx_strand_id
1 'polypeptide(L)'
;GGKRRGGPMVFNTLTQNKVEFVPKDGNTVKWYICGPTVYDSSHLGHARTYVAFDVIRRILSDYFGYDIFCVMNVTDIDDKIILRARRNHLLKLYRDAKPSIDKVISDAKTELEKALTKHDGKAAALEKEVGQEQSSANKKAMQAELDTLAFKRTALVAYQATLEAAAGGGWTDA
;
A
#
# COMPACT_ATOMS: atom_id res chain seq x y z
N GLY A 1 39.82 25.87 14.57
CA GLY A 1 38.37 25.98 14.30
C GLY A 1 38.14 26.04 12.81
N GLY A 2 37.61 24.97 12.22
CA GLY A 2 37.32 24.91 10.78
C GLY A 2 36.09 25.73 10.42
N LYS A 3 36.15 26.48 9.31
CA LYS A 3 35.00 27.23 8.75
C LYS A 3 33.78 26.30 8.61
N ARG A 4 32.63 26.72 9.14
CA ARG A 4 31.32 26.10 8.83
C ARG A 4 31.13 26.14 7.32
N ARG A 5 31.01 24.97 6.69
CA ARG A 5 30.47 24.88 5.32
C ARG A 5 29.01 25.33 5.37
N GLY A 6 28.51 25.98 4.31
CA GLY A 6 27.12 26.45 4.26
C GLY A 6 26.12 25.31 4.52
N GLY A 7 25.00 25.62 5.18
CA GLY A 7 23.98 24.64 5.56
C GLY A 7 23.32 23.97 4.34
N PRO A 8 22.69 22.79 4.52
CA PRO A 8 21.99 22.12 3.42
C PRO A 8 20.76 22.92 2.99
N MET A 9 20.49 22.90 1.69
CA MET A 9 19.21 23.37 1.14
C MET A 9 18.22 22.21 1.08
N VAL A 10 17.06 22.37 1.70
CA VAL A 10 16.01 21.35 1.78
C VAL A 10 14.74 21.82 1.08
N PHE A 11 14.03 20.90 0.43
CA PHE A 11 12.72 21.21 -0.15
C PHE A 11 11.67 21.19 0.97
N ASN A 12 11.04 22.33 1.22
CA ASN A 12 9.98 22.45 2.20
C ASN A 12 8.63 22.33 1.49
N THR A 13 7.89 21.25 1.75
CA THR A 13 6.58 20.99 1.15
C THR A 13 5.52 22.02 1.56
N LEU A 14 5.66 22.67 2.72
CA LEU A 14 4.75 23.74 3.17
C LEU A 14 4.85 24.98 2.29
N THR A 15 6.06 25.34 1.86
CA THR A 15 6.32 26.52 1.02
C THR A 15 6.51 26.17 -0.45
N GLN A 16 6.58 24.88 -0.78
CA GLN A 16 6.90 24.32 -2.10
C GLN A 16 8.20 24.87 -2.69
N ASN A 17 9.17 25.21 -1.84
CA ASN A 17 10.41 25.85 -2.24
C ASN A 17 11.62 25.23 -1.54
N LYS A 18 12.80 25.40 -2.14
CA LYS A 18 14.07 25.07 -1.47
C LYS A 18 14.43 26.18 -0.49
N VAL A 19 14.67 25.82 0.76
CA VAL A 19 15.02 26.75 1.84
C VAL A 19 16.29 26.26 2.53
N GLU A 20 17.04 27.19 3.13
CA GLU A 20 18.17 26.83 3.98
C GLU A 20 17.66 26.09 5.22
N PHE A 21 18.29 24.97 5.55
CA PHE A 21 17.98 24.22 6.77
C PHE A 21 18.74 24.81 7.94
N VAL A 22 18.00 25.42 8.87
CA VAL A 22 18.54 25.99 10.10
C VAL A 22 17.87 25.26 11.29
N PRO A 23 18.63 24.52 12.12
CA PRO A 23 18.07 23.89 13.30
C PRO A 23 17.53 24.92 14.28
N LYS A 24 16.47 24.55 15.00
CA LYS A 24 15.86 25.43 16.01
C LYS A 24 16.74 25.59 17.25
N ASP A 25 17.54 24.58 17.59
CA ASP A 25 18.28 24.50 18.86
C ASP A 25 19.76 24.23 18.60
N GLY A 26 20.50 25.30 18.26
CA GLY A 26 21.93 25.25 17.99
C GLY A 26 22.27 24.25 16.88
N ASN A 27 23.01 23.19 17.25
CA ASN A 27 23.42 22.12 16.34
C ASN A 27 22.48 20.90 16.37
N THR A 28 21.49 20.89 17.27
CA THR A 28 20.61 19.74 17.48
C THR A 28 19.42 19.77 16.53
N VAL A 29 19.24 18.67 15.81
CA VAL A 29 18.10 18.45 14.91
C VAL A 29 17.16 17.41 15.53
N LYS A 30 15.96 17.86 15.90
CA LYS A 30 14.87 16.97 16.33
C LYS A 30 14.06 16.57 15.12
N TRP A 31 14.06 15.28 14.79
CA TRP A 31 13.48 14.77 13.55
C TRP A 31 12.50 13.63 13.82
N TYR A 32 11.26 13.80 13.40
CA TYR A 32 10.24 12.75 13.41
C TYR A 32 10.07 12.12 12.03
N ILE A 33 9.93 10.80 12.00
CA ILE A 33 9.65 10.01 10.80
C ILE A 33 8.40 9.15 11.06
N CYS A 34 7.43 9.18 10.15
CA CYS A 34 6.30 8.24 10.20
C CYS A 34 6.80 6.81 9.96
N GLY A 35 6.63 5.93 10.94
CA GLY A 35 6.95 4.52 10.82
C GLY A 35 5.80 3.67 10.25
N PRO A 36 5.97 2.35 10.25
CA PRO A 36 5.09 1.45 9.53
C PRO A 36 3.80 1.14 10.32
N THR A 37 2.73 0.85 9.57
CA THR A 37 1.57 0.11 10.09
C THR A 37 1.87 -1.38 9.97
N VAL A 38 2.03 -2.07 11.10
CA VAL A 38 2.55 -3.46 11.14
C VAL A 38 1.46 -4.52 10.92
N TYR A 39 0.69 -4.39 9.84
CA TYR A 39 -0.35 -5.36 9.47
C TYR A 39 0.17 -6.53 8.63
N ASP A 40 1.33 -6.40 7.99
CA ASP A 40 1.93 -7.47 7.18
C ASP A 40 3.45 -7.35 7.18
N SER A 41 4.12 -8.34 6.57
CA SER A 41 5.57 -8.34 6.42
C SER A 41 6.06 -7.14 5.61
N SER A 42 7.19 -6.56 6.01
CA SER A 42 7.82 -5.46 5.30
C SER A 42 8.22 -5.86 3.87
N HIS A 43 7.83 -5.04 2.89
CA HIS A 43 8.19 -5.22 1.49
C HIS A 43 9.18 -4.14 1.01
N LEU A 44 9.71 -4.29 -0.20
CA LEU A 44 10.73 -3.38 -0.77
C LEU A 44 10.33 -1.91 -0.75
N GLY A 45 9.03 -1.61 -0.91
CA GLY A 45 8.49 -0.25 -0.75
C GLY A 45 8.78 0.40 0.61
N HIS A 46 8.66 -0.35 1.71
CA HIS A 46 9.02 0.15 3.04
C HIS A 46 10.54 0.35 3.17
N ALA A 47 11.33 -0.60 2.65
CA ALA A 47 12.78 -0.52 2.69
C ALA A 47 13.31 0.74 1.99
N ARG A 48 12.77 1.08 0.80
CA ARG A 48 13.18 2.28 0.05
C ARG A 48 13.06 3.54 0.89
N THR A 49 11.94 3.73 1.57
CA THR A 49 11.67 4.93 2.38
C THR A 49 12.63 5.03 3.55
N TYR A 50 12.82 3.96 4.31
CA TYR A 50 13.70 3.98 5.48
C TYR A 50 15.18 4.08 5.12
N VAL A 51 15.60 3.47 4.00
CA VAL A 51 16.96 3.65 3.47
C VAL A 51 17.19 5.10 3.04
N ALA A 52 16.24 5.72 2.34
CA ALA A 52 16.36 7.12 1.95
C ALA A 52 16.51 8.05 3.17
N PHE A 53 15.72 7.80 4.23
CA PHE A 53 15.87 8.56 5.48
C PHE A 53 17.19 8.30 6.20
N ASP A 54 17.69 7.07 6.20
CA ASP A 54 19.01 6.77 6.79
C ASP A 54 20.14 7.47 6.04
N VAL A 55 20.08 7.50 4.70
CA VAL A 55 21.04 8.24 3.87
C VAL A 55 21.02 9.74 4.20
N ILE A 56 19.83 10.34 4.28
CA ILE A 56 19.69 11.76 4.65
C ILE A 56 20.24 12.00 6.06
N ARG A 57 19.91 11.13 7.02
CA ARG A 57 20.41 11.20 8.40
C ARG A 57 21.94 11.21 8.45
N ARG A 58 22.59 10.28 7.73
CA ARG A 58 24.05 10.20 7.62
C ARG A 58 24.66 11.42 6.96
N ILE A 59 24.04 11.96 5.92
CA ILE A 59 24.51 13.21 5.29
C ILE A 59 24.46 14.36 6.30
N LEU A 60 23.36 14.50 7.04
CA LEU A 60 23.21 15.57 8.03
C LEU A 60 24.18 15.40 9.22
N SER A 61 24.38 14.18 9.71
CA SER A 61 25.31 13.92 10.82
C SER A 61 26.78 13.97 10.40
N ASP A 62 27.15 13.23 9.35
CA ASP A 62 28.55 12.92 9.06
C ASP A 62 29.20 13.99 8.16
N TYR A 63 28.42 14.56 7.23
CA TYR A 63 28.92 15.59 6.31
C TYR A 63 28.68 17.02 6.82
N PHE A 64 27.49 17.29 7.37
CA PHE A 64 27.15 18.63 7.90
C PHE A 64 27.44 18.78 9.41
N GLY A 65 27.65 17.69 10.14
CA GLY A 65 28.05 17.72 11.55
C GLY A 65 26.91 18.02 12.53
N TYR A 66 25.65 17.78 12.16
CA TYR A 66 24.50 18.01 13.05
C TYR A 66 24.32 16.89 14.08
N ASP A 67 23.86 17.26 15.27
CA ASP A 67 23.49 16.31 16.33
C ASP A 67 22.03 15.88 16.13
N ILE A 68 21.82 14.70 15.56
CA ILE A 68 20.48 14.24 15.18
C ILE A 68 19.82 13.45 16.32
N PHE A 69 18.68 13.94 16.80
CA PHE A 69 17.73 13.19 17.62
C PHE A 69 16.53 12.78 16.76
N CYS A 70 16.54 11.52 16.30
CA CYS A 70 15.51 10.99 15.43
C CYS A 70 14.55 10.05 16.18
N VAL A 71 13.25 10.23 15.97
CA VAL A 71 12.19 9.37 16.52
C VAL A 71 11.33 8.86 15.37
N MET A 72 11.00 7.56 15.42
CA MET A 72 10.07 6.93 14.49
C MET A 72 9.02 6.17 15.29
N ASN A 73 7.74 6.37 14.97
CA ASN A 73 6.65 5.65 15.63
C ASN A 73 6.47 4.24 15.04
N VAL A 74 5.65 3.42 15.68
CA VAL A 74 5.07 2.21 15.09
C VAL A 74 3.56 2.34 15.22
N THR A 75 2.83 2.10 14.14
CA THR A 75 1.36 2.06 14.19
C THR A 75 0.95 0.62 14.42
N ASP A 76 0.65 0.29 15.67
CA ASP A 76 0.26 -1.04 16.16
C ASP A 76 -1.26 -1.23 16.23
N ILE A 77 -2.03 -0.15 16.05
CA ILE A 77 -3.50 -0.17 15.95
C ILE A 77 -3.93 0.63 14.70
N ASP A 78 -4.60 -0.06 13.78
CA ASP A 78 -5.13 0.51 12.53
C ASP A 78 -6.19 -0.44 11.95
N ASP A 79 -7.14 0.06 11.15
CA ASP A 79 -8.15 -0.76 10.48
C ASP A 79 -7.54 -1.89 9.65
N LYS A 80 -6.38 -1.65 9.02
CA LYS A 80 -5.67 -2.68 8.24
C LYS A 80 -5.19 -3.83 9.12
N ILE A 81 -4.77 -3.55 10.35
CA ILE A 81 -4.35 -4.57 11.32
C ILE A 81 -5.56 -5.40 11.75
N ILE A 82 -6.67 -4.73 12.10
CA ILE A 82 -7.91 -5.40 12.53
C ILE A 82 -8.45 -6.31 11.42
N LEU A 83 -8.51 -5.81 10.19
CA LEU A 83 -9.00 -6.58 9.04
C LEU A 83 -8.10 -7.78 8.72
N ARG A 84 -6.77 -7.62 8.80
CA ARG A 84 -5.83 -8.73 8.59
C ARG A 84 -5.96 -9.79 9.68
N ALA A 85 -6.00 -9.38 10.95
CA ALA A 85 -6.14 -10.30 12.08
C ALA A 85 -7.42 -11.14 11.95
N ARG A 86 -8.55 -10.48 11.63
CA ARG A 86 -9.83 -11.16 11.41
C ARG A 86 -9.74 -12.15 10.23
N ARG A 87 -9.15 -11.75 9.10
CA ARG A 87 -8.98 -12.63 7.93
C ARG A 87 -8.18 -13.88 8.29
N ASN A 88 -7.04 -13.70 8.97
CA ASN A 88 -6.18 -14.82 9.37
C ASN A 88 -6.89 -15.77 10.33
N HIS A 89 -7.67 -15.22 11.27
CA HIS A 89 -8.47 -16.02 12.20
C HIS A 89 -9.54 -16.84 11.46
N LEU A 90 -10.32 -16.23 10.58
CA LEU A 90 -11.35 -16.93 9.81
C LEU A 90 -10.76 -18.00 8.88
N LEU A 91 -9.64 -17.70 8.22
CA LEU A 91 -8.93 -18.68 7.39
C LEU A 91 -8.42 -19.87 8.20
N LYS A 92 -7.91 -19.61 9.42
CA LYS A 92 -7.49 -20.67 10.33
C LYS A 92 -8.66 -21.59 10.68
N LEU A 93 -9.79 -21.03 11.12
CA LEU A 93 -10.99 -21.83 11.44
C LEU A 93 -11.47 -22.66 10.23
N TYR A 94 -11.44 -22.06 9.03
CA TYR A 94 -11.81 -22.76 7.80
C TYR A 94 -10.89 -23.95 7.50
N ARG A 95 -9.57 -23.79 7.69
CA ARG A 95 -8.59 -24.87 7.52
C ARG A 95 -8.72 -25.96 8.58
N ASP A 96 -8.92 -25.56 9.84
CA ASP A 96 -9.04 -26.47 10.98
C ASP A 96 -10.30 -27.36 10.86
N ALA A 97 -11.34 -26.84 10.20
CA ALA A 97 -12.55 -27.61 9.85
C ALA A 97 -12.32 -28.69 8.76
N LYS A 98 -11.15 -28.72 8.11
CA LYS A 98 -10.75 -29.69 7.08
C LYS A 98 -11.84 -29.93 6.02
N PRO A 99 -12.32 -28.88 5.34
CA PRO A 99 -13.35 -29.02 4.32
C PRO A 99 -12.87 -29.93 3.18
N SER A 100 -13.80 -30.67 2.56
CA SER A 100 -13.50 -31.40 1.33
C SER A 100 -13.13 -30.44 0.20
N ILE A 101 -12.35 -30.93 -0.76
CA ILE A 101 -11.96 -30.16 -1.94
C ILE A 101 -13.20 -29.62 -2.68
N ASP A 102 -14.24 -30.44 -2.82
CA ASP A 102 -15.51 -30.02 -3.44
C ASP A 102 -16.15 -28.83 -2.73
N LYS A 103 -16.12 -28.85 -1.38
CA LYS A 103 -16.63 -27.73 -0.59
C LYS A 103 -15.79 -26.47 -0.81
N VAL A 104 -14.46 -26.60 -0.83
CA VAL A 104 -13.56 -25.47 -1.10
C VAL A 104 -13.82 -24.87 -2.47
N ILE A 105 -13.99 -25.71 -3.50
CA ILE A 105 -14.30 -25.27 -4.86
C ILE A 105 -15.67 -24.58 -4.90
N SER A 106 -16.69 -25.15 -4.25
CA SER A 106 -18.03 -24.55 -4.18
C SER A 106 -18.00 -23.18 -3.48
N ASP A 107 -17.38 -23.08 -2.31
CA ASP A 107 -17.27 -21.84 -1.55
C ASP A 107 -16.53 -20.77 -2.39
N ALA A 108 -15.43 -21.16 -3.05
CA ALA A 108 -14.65 -20.26 -3.91
C ALA A 108 -15.45 -19.74 -5.11
N LYS A 109 -16.23 -20.60 -5.77
CA LYS A 109 -17.12 -20.20 -6.88
C LYS A 109 -18.16 -19.19 -6.41
N THR A 110 -18.86 -19.47 -5.32
CA THR A 110 -19.87 -18.57 -4.76
C THR A 110 -19.30 -17.21 -4.38
N GLU A 111 -18.13 -17.16 -3.75
CA GLU A 111 -17.49 -15.88 -3.39
C GLU A 111 -16.95 -15.14 -4.62
N LEU A 112 -16.47 -15.85 -5.64
CA LEU A 112 -16.02 -15.24 -6.89
C LEU A 112 -17.18 -14.60 -7.66
N GLU A 113 -18.33 -15.27 -7.76
CA GLU A 113 -19.54 -14.71 -8.38
C GLU A 113 -19.95 -13.41 -7.70
N LYS A 114 -20.02 -13.40 -6.35
CA LYS A 114 -20.31 -12.17 -5.58
C LYS A 114 -19.30 -11.06 -5.85
N ALA A 115 -18.02 -11.41 -5.94
CA ALA A 115 -16.96 -10.44 -6.22
C ALA A 115 -17.10 -9.82 -7.62
N LEU A 116 -17.42 -10.64 -8.63
CA LEU A 116 -17.68 -10.19 -10.01
C LEU A 116 -18.89 -9.27 -10.05
N THR A 117 -20.03 -9.66 -9.47
CA THR A 117 -21.24 -8.81 -9.45
C THR A 117 -20.99 -7.46 -8.76
N LYS A 118 -20.29 -7.47 -7.62
CA LYS A 118 -19.94 -6.23 -6.91
C LYS A 118 -18.98 -5.36 -7.72
N HIS A 119 -18.01 -5.98 -8.40
CA HIS A 119 -17.05 -5.28 -9.23
C HIS A 119 -17.72 -4.62 -10.44
N ASP A 120 -18.56 -5.37 -11.15
CA ASP A 120 -19.29 -4.88 -12.33
C ASP A 120 -20.26 -3.75 -11.94
N GLY A 121 -20.91 -3.85 -10.78
CA GLY A 121 -21.72 -2.75 -10.23
C GLY A 121 -20.91 -1.48 -9.94
N LYS A 122 -19.69 -1.61 -9.38
CA LYS A 122 -18.81 -0.45 -9.15
C LYS A 122 -18.34 0.17 -10.47
N ALA A 123 -17.98 -0.65 -11.45
CA ALA A 123 -17.53 -0.18 -12.76
C ALA A 123 -18.65 0.61 -13.47
N ALA A 124 -19.87 0.05 -13.52
CA ALA A 124 -21.02 0.71 -14.13
C ALA A 124 -21.37 2.05 -13.46
N ALA A 125 -21.25 2.13 -12.13
CA ALA A 125 -21.45 3.38 -11.40
C ALA A 125 -20.40 4.44 -11.78
N LEU A 126 -19.12 4.06 -11.81
CA LEU A 126 -18.02 4.97 -12.17
C LEU A 126 -18.10 5.41 -13.64
N GLU A 127 -18.45 4.51 -14.56
CA GLU A 127 -18.65 4.83 -15.98
C GLU A 127 -19.69 5.94 -16.18
N LYS A 128 -20.80 5.86 -15.42
CA LYS A 128 -21.83 6.90 -15.42
C LYS A 128 -21.30 8.24 -14.92
N GLU A 129 -20.53 8.24 -13.83
CA GLU A 129 -19.94 9.46 -13.27
C GLU A 129 -18.92 10.08 -14.23
N VAL A 130 -18.07 9.27 -14.87
CA VAL A 130 -17.11 9.71 -15.91
C VAL A 130 -17.82 10.36 -17.11
N GLY A 131 -18.97 9.81 -17.52
CA GLY A 131 -19.79 10.36 -18.60
C GLY A 131 -20.40 11.73 -18.26
N GLN A 132 -20.60 12.02 -16.97
CA GLN A 132 -21.20 13.26 -16.46
C GLN A 132 -20.17 14.32 -16.04
N GLU A 133 -18.89 13.96 -15.90
CA GLU A 133 -17.82 14.87 -15.47
C GLU A 133 -17.42 15.86 -16.59
N GLN A 134 -17.41 17.14 -16.22
CA GLN A 134 -17.09 18.27 -17.10
C GLN A 134 -15.62 18.69 -17.01
N SER A 135 -14.97 18.47 -15.86
CA SER A 135 -13.55 18.77 -15.65
C SER A 135 -12.66 17.76 -16.36
N SER A 136 -11.82 18.24 -17.29
CA SER A 136 -10.89 17.39 -18.06
C SER A 136 -9.85 16.70 -17.16
N ALA A 137 -9.39 17.36 -16.09
CA ALA A 137 -8.45 16.79 -15.13
C ALA A 137 -9.08 15.68 -14.30
N ASN A 138 -10.31 15.89 -13.80
CA ASN A 138 -11.05 14.89 -13.02
C ASN A 138 -11.42 13.69 -13.89
N LYS A 139 -11.91 13.96 -15.11
CA LYS A 139 -12.27 12.91 -16.07
C LYS A 139 -11.08 12.00 -16.38
N LYS A 140 -9.87 12.57 -16.51
CA LYS A 140 -8.63 11.79 -16.69
C LYS A 140 -8.29 10.94 -15.46
N ALA A 141 -8.44 11.48 -14.25
CA ALA A 141 -8.20 10.73 -13.01
C ALA A 141 -9.19 9.58 -12.83
N MET A 142 -10.48 9.83 -13.08
CA MET A 142 -11.53 8.81 -13.00
C MET A 142 -11.40 7.74 -14.08
N GLN A 143 -10.99 8.11 -15.30
CA GLN A 143 -10.68 7.15 -16.37
C GLN A 143 -9.53 6.22 -15.96
N ALA A 144 -8.49 6.73 -15.29
CA ALA A 144 -7.41 5.89 -14.77
C ALA A 144 -7.90 4.91 -13.67
N GLU A 145 -8.87 5.31 -12.86
CA GLU A 145 -9.54 4.40 -11.91
C GLU A 145 -10.36 3.34 -12.64
N LEU A 146 -11.07 3.70 -13.71
CA LEU A 146 -11.82 2.75 -14.54
C LEU A 146 -10.90 1.72 -15.21
N ASP A 147 -9.77 2.16 -15.75
CA ASP A 147 -8.76 1.26 -16.33
C ASP A 147 -8.19 0.30 -15.27
N THR A 148 -8.02 0.79 -14.03
CA THR A 148 -7.61 -0.04 -12.89
C THR A 148 -8.68 -1.08 -12.52
N LEU A 149 -9.96 -0.71 -12.60
CA LEU A 149 -11.07 -1.65 -12.40
C LEU A 149 -11.11 -2.69 -13.54
N ALA A 150 -10.96 -2.28 -14.79
CA ALA A 150 -10.89 -3.21 -15.92
C ALA A 150 -9.77 -4.24 -15.74
N PHE A 151 -8.58 -3.80 -15.29
CA PHE A 151 -7.47 -4.71 -14.97
C PHE A 151 -7.83 -5.72 -13.87
N LYS A 152 -8.45 -5.27 -12.77
CA LYS A 152 -8.90 -6.15 -11.68
C LYS A 152 -9.96 -7.14 -12.16
N ARG A 153 -10.85 -6.71 -13.04
CA ARG A 153 -11.87 -7.58 -13.65
C ARG A 153 -11.24 -8.72 -14.44
N THR A 154 -10.23 -8.43 -15.26
CA THR A 154 -9.49 -9.45 -16.01
C THR A 154 -8.88 -10.49 -15.07
N ALA A 155 -8.32 -10.07 -13.94
CA ALA A 155 -7.81 -11.01 -12.93
C ALA A 155 -8.91 -11.89 -12.31
N LEU A 156 -10.09 -11.33 -12.00
CA LEU A 156 -11.23 -12.11 -11.48
C LEU A 156 -11.74 -13.16 -12.49
N VAL A 157 -11.83 -12.80 -13.77
CA VAL A 157 -12.21 -13.73 -14.84
C VAL A 157 -11.17 -14.84 -15.01
N ALA A 158 -9.88 -14.51 -14.90
CA ALA A 158 -8.82 -15.52 -14.91
C ALA A 158 -8.97 -16.53 -13.75
N TYR A 159 -9.32 -16.06 -12.54
CA TYR A 159 -9.60 -16.95 -11.42
C TYR A 159 -10.80 -17.86 -11.68
N GLN A 160 -11.83 -17.37 -12.36
CA GLN A 160 -12.99 -18.18 -12.72
C GLN A 160 -12.58 -19.38 -13.58
N ALA A 161 -11.79 -19.14 -14.62
CA ALA A 161 -11.27 -20.19 -15.49
C ALA A 161 -10.43 -21.23 -14.70
N THR A 162 -9.63 -20.78 -13.72
CA THR A 162 -8.85 -21.71 -12.88
C THR A 162 -9.72 -22.60 -11.98
N LEU A 163 -10.82 -22.06 -11.44
CA LEU A 163 -11.76 -22.83 -10.60
C LEU A 163 -12.59 -23.82 -11.41
N GLU A 164 -12.95 -23.47 -12.65
CA GLU A 164 -13.63 -24.37 -13.58
C GLU A 164 -12.72 -25.55 -13.97
N ALA A 165 -11.45 -25.28 -14.26
CA ALA A 165 -10.46 -26.33 -14.52
C ALA A 165 -10.23 -27.25 -13.30
N ALA A 166 -10.17 -26.68 -12.09
CA ALA A 166 -10.03 -27.46 -10.85
C ALA A 166 -11.24 -28.35 -10.55
N ALA A 167 -12.46 -27.91 -10.93
CA ALA A 167 -13.68 -28.68 -10.74
C ALA A 167 -13.85 -29.84 -11.75
N GLY A 168 -13.19 -29.77 -12.92
CA GLY A 168 -13.30 -30.76 -14.00
C GLY A 168 -12.47 -32.03 -13.82
N GLY A 169 -11.83 -32.25 -12.66
CA GLY A 169 -11.04 -33.45 -12.38
C GLY A 169 -9.63 -33.48 -13.00
N GLY A 170 -9.11 -32.34 -13.48
CA GLY A 170 -7.79 -32.25 -14.11
C GLY A 170 -6.58 -32.31 -13.16
N TRP A 171 -6.79 -32.52 -11.86
CA TRP A 171 -5.74 -32.86 -10.90
C TRP A 171 -5.63 -34.39 -10.81
N THR A 172 -5.14 -35.03 -11.86
CA THR A 172 -4.56 -36.37 -11.73
C THR A 172 -3.13 -36.19 -11.25
N ASP A 173 -2.81 -36.80 -10.11
CA ASP A 173 -1.55 -36.70 -9.37
C ASP A 173 -0.29 -36.63 -10.24
N ALA A 174 0.54 -35.62 -10.00
CA ALA A 174 1.94 -35.54 -10.40
C ALA A 174 2.82 -35.37 -9.16
#